data_AF-A0A821PR63-F1
#
_entry.id   AF-A0A821PR63-F1
#
_cell.length_a   1.000
_cell.length_b   1.000
_cell.length_c   1.000
_cell.angle_alpha   90.00
_cell.angle_beta   90.00
_cell.angle_gamma   90.00
#
_symmetry.space_group_name_H-M   'P 1'
#
loop_
_entity.id
_entity.type
_entity.pdbx_description
1 polymer ?
#
loop_
_entity_poly.entity_id
_entity_poly.type
_entity_poly.pdbx_seq_one_letter_code
_entity_poly.pdbx_strand_id
1 'polypeptide(L)'
;MINLTVPSYFIVAYTSLTNAWQTLALGSSVGWSLASTIDLRIRSDNGLINTPPVATCISYISIPVDITQTIQIPVLDADNDFIRCRFANGSSECSNTCPPGSLPSGTSLSSSCTLTITGSLAG
;
A
#
# COMPACT_ATOMS: atom_id res chain seq x y z
N MET A 1 18.44 -9.67 17.98
CA MET A 1 19.21 -9.40 16.75
C MET A 1 18.85 -10.49 15.75
N ILE A 2 18.31 -10.14 14.58
CA ILE A 2 18.03 -11.10 13.50
C ILE A 2 19.19 -10.98 12.50
N ASN A 3 19.84 -12.10 12.17
CA ASN A 3 20.92 -12.12 11.18
C ASN A 3 20.35 -12.61 9.85
N LEU A 4 20.54 -11.84 8.78
CA LEU A 4 20.01 -12.15 7.45
C LEU A 4 21.16 -12.59 6.54
N THR A 5 20.99 -13.70 5.82
CA THR A 5 22.00 -14.26 4.93
C THR A 5 21.64 -14.01 3.46
N VAL A 6 22.57 -13.49 2.67
CA VAL A 6 22.40 -13.36 1.21
C VAL A 6 22.77 -14.69 0.55
N PRO A 7 21.97 -15.23 -0.40
CA PRO A 7 20.64 -14.77 -0.83
C PRO A 7 19.52 -15.29 0.09
N SER A 8 18.52 -14.45 0.38
CA SER A 8 17.30 -14.87 1.10
C SER A 8 16.07 -14.15 0.60
N TYR A 9 14.93 -14.81 0.70
CA TYR A 9 13.61 -14.25 0.39
C TYR A 9 12.68 -14.56 1.56
N PHE A 10 12.06 -13.53 2.14
CA PHE A 10 11.17 -13.69 3.28
C PHE A 10 10.18 -12.54 3.38
N ILE A 11 9.15 -12.74 4.20
CA ILE A 11 8.13 -11.73 4.47
C ILE A 11 8.32 -11.29 5.92
N VAL A 12 8.39 -9.97 6.12
CA VAL A 12 8.27 -9.38 7.46
C VAL A 12 6.87 -8.82 7.56
N ALA A 13 6.12 -9.26 8.57
CA ALA A 13 4.79 -8.78 8.78
C ALA A 13 4.52 -8.52 10.26
N TYR A 14 3.80 -7.43 10.53
CA TYR A 14 3.04 -7.29 11.75
C TYR A 14 1.69 -7.98 11.52
N THR A 15 1.40 -9.03 12.29
CA THR A 15 0.12 -9.74 12.25
C THR A 15 -0.49 -9.72 13.65
N SER A 16 -1.74 -9.27 13.74
CA SER A 16 -2.52 -9.37 14.97
C SER A 16 -3.90 -9.89 14.63
N LEU A 17 -4.38 -10.87 15.39
CA LEU A 17 -5.70 -11.48 15.18
C LEU A 17 -6.76 -10.91 16.14
N THR A 18 -6.32 -10.20 17.19
CA THR A 18 -7.20 -9.78 18.30
C THR A 18 -7.11 -8.30 18.64
N ASN A 19 -5.96 -7.64 18.45
CA ASN A 19 -5.75 -6.23 18.78
C ASN A 19 -4.99 -5.53 17.66
N ALA A 20 -5.69 -4.72 16.87
CA ALA A 20 -5.04 -3.89 15.87
C ALA A 20 -4.09 -2.88 16.54
N TRP A 21 -2.94 -2.59 15.91
CA TRP A 21 -2.06 -1.49 16.34
C TRP A 21 -2.80 -0.14 16.33
N GLN A 22 -3.75 0.02 15.41
CA GLN A 22 -4.70 1.13 15.38
C GLN A 22 -6.09 0.63 14.96
N THR A 23 -7.16 1.11 15.60
CA THR A 23 -8.53 0.78 15.21
C THR A 23 -8.86 1.38 13.84
N LEU A 24 -9.40 0.57 12.93
CA LEU A 24 -9.85 1.05 11.63
C LEU A 24 -11.21 1.73 11.77
N ALA A 25 -11.37 2.88 11.10
CA ALA A 25 -12.66 3.56 10.99
C ALA A 25 -13.63 2.83 10.02
N LEU A 26 -13.08 2.03 9.10
CA LEU A 26 -13.82 1.25 8.12
C LEU A 26 -13.43 -0.23 8.23
N GLY A 27 -14.40 -1.14 8.14
CA GLY A 27 -14.19 -2.58 8.29
C GLY A 27 -14.52 -3.13 9.69
N SER A 28 -14.44 -4.44 9.87
CA SER A 28 -14.66 -5.07 11.19
C SER A 28 -13.40 -4.97 12.05
N SER A 29 -13.56 -4.85 13.37
CA SER A 29 -12.50 -4.75 14.39
C SER A 29 -11.56 -5.97 14.51
N VAL A 30 -11.53 -6.85 13.52
CA VAL A 30 -10.52 -7.91 13.41
C VAL A 30 -9.18 -7.27 13.07
N GLY A 31 -8.12 -7.79 13.67
CA GLY A 31 -6.80 -7.22 13.47
C GLY A 31 -6.40 -7.24 11.99
N TRP A 32 -5.74 -6.16 11.56
CA TRP A 32 -5.15 -6.03 10.24
C TRP A 32 -3.65 -6.29 10.33
N SER A 33 -3.06 -6.65 9.19
CA SER A 33 -1.63 -6.90 9.08
C SER A 33 -0.96 -5.92 8.13
N LEU A 34 0.27 -5.53 8.46
CA LEU A 34 1.20 -4.89 7.52
C LEU A 34 2.27 -5.90 7.17
N ALA A 35 2.36 -6.26 5.90
CA ALA A 35 3.38 -7.16 5.41
C ALA A 35 4.26 -6.45 4.37
N SER A 36 5.56 -6.74 4.40
CA SER A 36 6.53 -6.34 3.40
C SER A 36 7.34 -7.57 3.00
N THR A 37 7.52 -7.74 1.70
CA THR A 37 8.38 -8.80 1.15
C THR A 37 9.78 -8.25 1.03
N ILE A 38 10.76 -8.97 1.58
CA ILE A 38 12.18 -8.65 1.48
C ILE A 38 12.83 -9.70 0.59
N ASP A 39 13.37 -9.23 -0.54
CA ASP A 39 14.14 -10.03 -1.47
C ASP A 39 15.60 -9.57 -1.48
N LEU A 40 16.48 -10.39 -0.88
CA LEU A 40 17.92 -10.15 -0.84
C LEU A 40 18.67 -10.93 -1.94
N ARG A 41 17.97 -11.47 -2.93
CA ARG A 41 18.62 -12.11 -4.09
C ARG A 41 19.27 -11.05 -4.96
N ILE A 42 20.45 -11.37 -5.48
CA ILE A 42 21.18 -10.52 -6.42
C ILE A 42 20.45 -10.56 -7.77
N ARG A 43 20.15 -9.38 -8.33
CA ARG A 43 19.54 -9.28 -9.64
C ARG A 43 20.56 -9.64 -10.73
N SER A 44 20.08 -10.27 -11.79
CA SER A 44 20.92 -10.71 -12.90
C SER A 44 21.37 -9.58 -13.83
N ASP A 45 20.68 -8.44 -13.82
CA ASP A 45 20.89 -7.31 -14.74
C ASP A 45 21.92 -6.30 -14.23
N ASN A 46 21.90 -5.95 -12.95
CA ASN A 46 22.82 -4.96 -12.36
C ASN A 46 23.80 -5.54 -11.32
N GLY A 47 23.65 -6.82 -10.94
CA GLY A 47 24.51 -7.48 -9.96
C GLY A 47 24.35 -6.97 -8.53
N LEU A 48 23.30 -6.19 -8.25
CA LEU A 48 22.98 -5.63 -6.94
C LEU A 48 21.68 -6.23 -6.40
N ILE A 49 21.44 -6.04 -5.10
CA ILE A 49 20.13 -6.30 -4.49
C ILE A 49 19.18 -5.19 -4.94
N ASN A 50 17.92 -5.54 -5.16
CA ASN A 50 16.89 -4.58 -5.56
C ASN A 50 16.70 -3.45 -4.53
N THR A 51 16.77 -2.21 -4.98
CA THR A 51 16.34 -1.03 -4.22
C THR A 51 14.85 -0.82 -4.47
N PRO A 52 13.96 -1.05 -3.49
CA PRO A 52 12.52 -0.92 -3.70
C PRO A 52 12.12 0.54 -4.00
N PRO A 53 11.01 0.77 -4.72
CA PRO A 53 10.52 2.11 -4.97
C PRO A 53 10.08 2.80 -3.67
N VAL A 54 10.31 4.10 -3.61
CA VAL A 54 9.92 4.98 -2.50
C VAL A 54 8.67 5.76 -2.91
N ALA A 55 7.59 5.57 -2.17
CA ALA A 55 6.39 6.40 -2.29
C ALA A 55 6.33 7.42 -1.15
N THR A 56 5.96 8.65 -1.47
CA THR A 56 5.70 9.70 -0.47
C THR A 56 4.23 10.10 -0.54
N CYS A 57 3.60 10.36 0.59
CA CYS A 57 2.22 10.83 0.61
C CYS A 57 2.01 11.74 1.83
N ILE A 58 1.21 12.77 1.67
CA ILE A 58 0.83 13.68 2.76
C ILE A 58 -0.28 12.99 3.55
N SER A 59 -0.18 12.96 4.88
CA SER A 59 -1.21 12.40 5.76
C SER A 59 -1.65 13.43 6.79
N TYR A 60 -2.95 13.63 7.06
CA TYR A 60 -4.12 13.05 6.40
C TYR A 60 -4.57 13.91 5.19
N ILE A 61 -5.35 13.32 4.27
CA ILE A 61 -5.95 14.04 3.12
C ILE A 61 -7.47 14.14 3.34
N SER A 62 -8.00 15.37 3.35
CA SER A 62 -9.44 15.62 3.34
C SER A 62 -9.94 15.84 1.92
N ILE A 63 -11.03 15.15 1.56
CA ILE A 63 -11.69 15.29 0.27
C ILE A 63 -13.04 15.98 0.51
N PRO A 64 -13.29 17.14 -0.11
CA PRO A 64 -14.58 17.81 0.04
C PRO A 64 -15.73 16.97 -0.53
N VAL A 65 -16.91 17.09 0.08
CA VAL A 65 -18.13 16.39 -0.36
C VAL A 65 -18.51 16.84 -1.77
N ASP A 66 -18.88 15.88 -2.61
CA ASP A 66 -19.30 16.05 -4.01
C ASP A 66 -18.23 16.69 -4.92
N ILE A 67 -16.99 16.81 -4.46
CA ILE A 67 -15.87 17.29 -5.28
C ILE A 67 -14.93 16.13 -5.59
N THR A 68 -14.76 15.87 -6.89
CA THR A 68 -13.75 14.93 -7.38
C THR A 68 -12.36 15.53 -7.22
N GLN A 69 -11.49 14.81 -6.52
CA GLN A 69 -10.08 15.14 -6.35
C GLN A 69 -9.22 14.15 -7.13
N THR A 70 -8.15 14.68 -7.72
CA THR A 70 -7.11 13.91 -8.39
C THR A 70 -5.82 14.08 -7.60
N ILE A 71 -5.40 13.03 -6.92
CA ILE A 71 -4.23 13.01 -6.06
C ILE A 71 -3.13 12.22 -6.77
N GLN A 72 -2.03 12.90 -7.10
CA GLN A 72 -0.82 12.23 -7.57
C GLN A 72 -0.07 11.71 -6.35
N ILE A 73 0.25 10.41 -6.34
CA ILE A 73 1.12 9.80 -5.34
C ILE A 73 2.54 9.83 -5.93
N PRO A 74 3.46 10.68 -5.41
CA PRO A 74 4.83 10.69 -5.90
C PRO A 74 5.52 9.37 -5.56
N VAL A 75 6.04 8.71 -6.59
CA VAL A 75 6.83 7.48 -6.47
C VAL A 75 8.13 7.66 -7.23
N LEU A 76 9.23 7.21 -6.64
CA LEU A 76 10.57 7.20 -7.22
C LEU A 76 11.15 5.79 -7.11
N ASP A 77 11.81 5.33 -8.16
CA ASP A 77 12.57 4.08 -8.16
C ASP A 77 14.03 4.38 -8.49
N ALA A 78 14.95 3.82 -7.70
CA ALA A 78 16.37 4.09 -7.84
C ALA A 78 17.06 3.17 -8.86
N ASP A 79 16.48 2.00 -9.12
CA ASP A 79 17.02 0.99 -10.04
C ASP A 79 16.48 1.19 -11.48
N ASN A 80 15.61 2.19 -11.67
CA ASN A 80 14.97 2.56 -12.93
C ASN A 80 14.01 1.46 -13.46
N ASP A 81 13.36 0.76 -12.54
CA ASP A 81 12.33 -0.26 -12.80
C ASP A 81 10.98 0.37 -13.18
N PHE A 82 10.08 -0.47 -13.72
CA PHE A 82 8.72 -0.05 -14.01
C PHE A 82 7.87 0.02 -12.72
N ILE A 83 7.49 1.24 -12.35
CA ILE A 83 6.59 1.49 -11.22
C ILE A 83 5.14 1.19 -11.63
N ARG A 84 4.42 0.47 -10.75
CA ARG A 84 2.98 0.20 -10.93
C ARG A 84 2.23 0.38 -9.62
N CYS A 85 1.21 1.23 -9.65
CA CYS A 85 0.24 1.32 -8.57
C CYS A 85 -0.95 0.37 -8.77
N ARG A 86 -1.46 -0.17 -7.66
CA ARG A 86 -2.69 -0.96 -7.59
C ARG A 86 -3.34 -0.83 -6.21
N PHE A 87 -4.63 -1.11 -6.14
CA PHE A 87 -5.28 -1.28 -4.85
C PHE A 87 -4.78 -2.55 -4.16
N ALA A 88 -4.82 -2.50 -2.82
CA ALA A 88 -4.68 -3.70 -2.00
C ALA A 88 -5.78 -4.71 -2.37
N ASN A 89 -5.43 -5.99 -2.36
CA ASN A 89 -6.36 -7.06 -2.71
C ASN A 89 -6.15 -8.29 -1.83
N GLY A 90 -7.25 -8.96 -1.50
CA GLY A 90 -7.25 -10.20 -0.74
C GLY A 90 -7.07 -10.02 0.76
N SER A 91 -7.23 -11.13 1.48
CA SER A 91 -7.28 -11.13 2.94
C SER A 91 -5.94 -10.76 3.60
N SER A 92 -4.82 -11.04 2.93
CA SER A 92 -3.48 -10.76 3.42
C SER A 92 -3.08 -9.28 3.36
N GLU A 93 -3.70 -8.49 2.49
CA GLU A 93 -3.34 -7.08 2.27
C GLU A 93 -4.36 -6.12 2.91
N CYS A 94 -5.64 -6.43 2.81
CA CYS A 94 -6.71 -5.52 3.25
C CYS A 94 -7.90 -6.22 3.93
N SER A 95 -7.83 -7.55 4.17
CA SER A 95 -8.91 -8.29 4.81
C SER A 95 -10.25 -8.07 4.09
N ASN A 96 -11.25 -7.52 4.78
CA ASN A 96 -12.56 -7.13 4.25
C ASN A 96 -12.68 -5.63 3.92
N THR A 97 -11.57 -4.88 3.98
CA THR A 97 -11.51 -3.43 3.76
C THR A 97 -10.85 -3.11 2.40
N CYS A 98 -10.86 -4.06 1.46
CA CYS A 98 -10.38 -3.84 0.10
C CYS A 98 -11.40 -3.01 -0.72
N PRO A 99 -10.94 -2.13 -1.63
CA PRO A 99 -11.82 -1.53 -2.63
C PRO A 99 -12.53 -2.62 -3.47
N PRO A 100 -13.76 -2.37 -3.96
CA PRO A 100 -14.47 -1.10 -3.92
C PRO A 100 -15.24 -0.82 -2.62
N GLY A 101 -15.37 -1.79 -1.71
CA GLY A 101 -16.25 -1.66 -0.55
C GLY A 101 -15.79 -0.66 0.52
N SER A 102 -14.50 -0.34 0.55
CA SER A 102 -13.91 0.59 1.51
C SER A 102 -13.75 2.03 1.03
N LEU A 103 -14.08 2.31 -0.24
CA LEU A 103 -13.92 3.64 -0.84
C LEU A 103 -15.24 4.09 -1.51
N PRO A 104 -15.45 5.40 -1.71
CA PRO A 104 -16.59 5.89 -2.46
C PRO A 104 -16.70 5.27 -3.86
N SER A 105 -17.94 5.02 -4.29
CA SER A 105 -18.22 4.53 -5.65
C SER A 105 -17.60 5.43 -6.71
N GLY A 106 -16.97 4.82 -7.72
CA GLY A 106 -16.28 5.56 -8.79
C GLY A 106 -14.81 5.92 -8.48
N THR A 107 -14.31 5.58 -7.29
CA THR A 107 -12.88 5.72 -6.99
C THR A 107 -12.03 4.86 -7.94
N SER A 108 -10.98 5.45 -8.50
CA SER A 108 -10.09 4.78 -9.45
C SER A 108 -8.62 5.12 -9.19
N LEU A 109 -7.73 4.19 -9.53
CA LEU A 109 -6.28 4.34 -9.41
C LEU A 109 -5.63 3.95 -10.73
N SER A 110 -4.86 4.86 -11.32
CA SER A 110 -4.12 4.59 -12.54
C SER A 110 -2.82 3.80 -12.25
N SER A 111 -2.25 3.18 -13.30
CA SER A 111 -0.92 2.56 -13.22
C SER A 111 0.18 3.58 -12.91
N SER A 112 -0.01 4.85 -13.28
CA SER A 112 0.88 5.98 -12.99
C SER A 112 0.67 6.58 -11.60
N CYS A 113 0.00 5.86 -10.69
CA CYS A 113 -0.17 6.28 -9.29
C CYS A 113 -1.02 7.56 -9.10
N THR A 114 -1.97 7.78 -10.00
CA THR A 114 -2.99 8.84 -9.88
C THR A 114 -4.26 8.27 -9.27
N LEU A 115 -4.63 8.74 -8.07
CA LEU A 115 -5.88 8.41 -7.40
C LEU A 115 -6.95 9.45 -7.74
N THR A 116 -8.08 9.01 -8.26
CA THR A 116 -9.27 9.85 -8.48
C THR A 116 -10.38 9.40 -7.53
N ILE A 117 -10.90 10.32 -6.72
CA ILE A 117 -11.87 10.02 -5.66
C ILE A 117 -12.81 11.21 -5.45
N THR A 118 -14.08 10.94 -5.16
CA THR A 118 -15.10 11.95 -4.84
C THR A 118 -15.57 11.75 -3.41
N GLY A 119 -15.60 12.83 -2.62
CA GLY A 119 -16.08 12.76 -1.24
C GLY A 119 -17.58 12.47 -1.20
N SER A 120 -17.99 11.44 -0.47
CA SER A 120 -19.40 11.01 -0.41
C SER A 120 -20.16 11.53 0.81
N LEU A 121 -19.46 11.84 1.91
CA LEU A 121 -20.04 12.27 3.19
C LEU A 121 -19.11 13.31 3.83
N ALA A 122 -19.70 14.33 4.47
CA ALA A 122 -18.95 15.24 5.33
C ALA A 122 -18.57 14.49 6.62
N GLY A 123 -17.29 14.56 6.99
CA GLY A 123 -16.77 14.06 8.26
C GLY A 123 -16.97 15.06 9.40
#